data_AF-A0A3A9TAY0-F1
#
_entry.id   AF-A0A3A9TAY0-F1
#
_cell.length_a   1.000
_cell.length_b   1.000
_cell.length_c   1.000
_cell.angle_alpha   90.00
_cell.angle_beta   90.00
_cell.angle_gamma   90.00
#
_symmetry.space_group_name_H-M   'P 1'
#
loop_
_entity.id
_entity.type
_entity.pdbx_description
1 polymer ?
#
loop_
_entity_poly.entity_id
_entity_poly.type
_entity_poly.pdbx_seq_one_letter_code
_entity_poly.pdbx_strand_id
1 'polypeptide(L)'
;MDELRKLLLHEIIGIYGPTVGQGIGSVIIPAFIGDFKKMLEDSKDNKTVSEEYMTEDKKVHLILKGKKALGTSGMDYLVTGCVLNDKDIFAYSADVDIVQI
;
A
#
# COMPACT_ATOMS: atom_id res chain seq x y z
N MET A 1 7.54 2.64 5.67
CA MET A 1 6.80 1.41 6.01
C MET A 1 5.64 1.65 6.99
N ASP A 2 5.90 2.20 8.19
CA ASP A 2 4.86 2.30 9.23
C ASP A 2 3.72 3.27 8.89
N GLU A 3 4.00 4.33 8.13
CA GLU A 3 2.99 5.34 7.80
C GLU A 3 1.91 4.80 6.86
N LEU A 4 2.29 4.16 5.75
CA LEU A 4 1.34 3.52 4.84
C LEU A 4 0.46 2.50 5.56
N ARG A 5 1.04 1.71 6.48
CA ARG A 5 0.29 0.73 7.27
C ARG A 5 -0.75 1.40 8.17
N LYS A 6 -0.41 2.51 8.82
CA LYS A 6 -1.34 3.26 9.67
C LYS A 6 -2.50 3.84 8.87
N LEU A 7 -2.19 4.47 7.72
CA LEU A 7 -3.21 5.07 6.85
C LEU A 7 -4.17 4.01 6.31
N LEU A 8 -3.65 2.87 5.83
CA LEU A 8 -4.48 1.75 5.38
C LEU A 8 -5.31 1.15 6.50
N LEU A 9 -4.73 0.99 7.70
CA LEU A 9 -5.45 0.47 8.87
C LEU A 9 -6.60 1.39 9.27
N HIS A 10 -6.40 2.71 9.20
CA HIS A 10 -7.44 3.69 9.47
C HIS A 10 -8.64 3.51 8.54
N GLU A 11 -8.41 3.41 7.23
CA GLU A 11 -9.50 3.21 6.25
C GLU A 11 -10.18 1.84 6.42
N ILE A 12 -9.42 0.77 6.67
CA ILE A 12 -9.97 -0.57 6.91
C ILE A 12 -10.85 -0.58 8.17
N ILE A 13 -10.43 0.10 9.24
CA ILE A 13 -11.25 0.31 10.44
C ILE A 13 -12.53 1.11 10.09
N GLY A 14 -12.44 2.11 9.21
CA GLY A 14 -13.60 2.84 8.72
C GLY A 14 -14.63 1.97 8.00
N ILE A 15 -14.18 0.94 7.28
CA ILE A 15 -15.05 0.02 6.51
C ILE A 15 -15.68 -1.07 7.38
N TYR A 16 -14.89 -1.68 8.27
CA TYR A 16 -15.29 -2.87 9.04
C TYR A 16 -15.66 -2.58 10.50
N GLY A 17 -15.41 -1.36 10.97
CA GLY A 17 -15.49 -0.98 12.37
C GLY A 17 -14.22 -1.36 13.17
N PRO A 18 -14.04 -0.81 14.39
CA PRO A 18 -12.78 -0.88 15.13
C PRO A 18 -12.29 -2.31 15.42
N THR A 19 -13.16 -3.17 15.93
CA THR A 19 -12.77 -4.51 16.37
C THR A 19 -12.44 -5.44 15.20
N VAL A 20 -13.32 -5.49 14.19
CA VAL A 20 -13.16 -6.37 13.03
C VAL A 20 -12.08 -5.82 12.10
N GLY A 21 -12.08 -4.50 11.86
CA GLY A 21 -11.11 -3.83 11.01
C GLY A 21 -9.68 -3.96 11.52
N GLN A 22 -9.46 -3.92 12.84
CA GLN A 22 -8.13 -4.17 13.42
C GLN A 22 -7.64 -5.59 13.11
N GLY A 23 -8.51 -6.59 13.26
CA GLY A 23 -8.19 -7.98 12.96
C GLY A 23 -7.88 -8.18 11.48
N ILE A 24 -8.77 -7.73 10.60
CA ILE A 24 -8.59 -7.83 9.14
C ILE A 24 -7.33 -7.08 8.69
N GLY A 25 -7.16 -5.82 9.11
CA GLY A 25 -6.05 -4.98 8.72
C GLY A 25 -4.69 -5.55 9.13
N SER A 26 -4.61 -6.21 10.28
CA SER A 26 -3.38 -6.88 10.74
C SER A 26 -2.92 -8.02 9.82
N VAL A 27 -3.83 -8.59 9.01
CA VAL A 27 -3.55 -9.72 8.12
C VAL A 27 -3.40 -9.25 6.67
N ILE A 28 -4.34 -8.45 6.16
CA ILE A 28 -4.37 -8.11 4.73
C ILE A 28 -3.32 -7.06 4.36
N ILE A 29 -3.03 -6.09 5.24
CA ILE A 29 -2.07 -5.02 4.93
C ILE A 29 -0.65 -5.59 4.73
N PRO A 30 -0.12 -6.46 5.61
CA PRO A 30 1.17 -7.10 5.37
C PRO A 30 1.19 -7.96 4.11
N ALA A 31 0.08 -8.66 3.82
CA ALA A 31 -0.03 -9.50 2.62
C ALA A 31 0.06 -8.66 1.34
N PHE A 32 -0.74 -7.59 1.22
CA PHE A 32 -0.72 -6.69 0.06
C PHE A 32 0.65 -6.02 -0.13
N ILE A 33 1.23 -5.47 0.95
CA ILE A 33 2.54 -4.81 0.86
C ILE A 33 3.64 -5.82 0.49
N GLY A 34 3.59 -7.03 1.04
CA GLY A 34 4.57 -8.07 0.76
C GLY A 34 4.50 -8.57 -0.69
N ASP A 35 3.29 -8.74 -1.22
CA ASP A 35 3.08 -9.13 -2.62
C ASP A 35 3.54 -8.03 -3.57
N PHE A 36 3.15 -6.77 -3.30
CA PHE A 36 3.57 -5.63 -4.09
C PHE A 36 5.10 -5.45 -4.12
N LYS A 37 5.74 -5.69 -2.98
CA LYS A 37 7.21 -5.61 -2.88
C LYS A 37 7.88 -6.62 -3.81
N LYS A 38 7.40 -7.86 -3.87
CA LYS A 38 7.92 -8.88 -4.81
C LYS A 38 7.72 -8.45 -6.26
N MET A 39 6.55 -7.88 -6.58
CA MET A 39 6.30 -7.33 -7.91
C MET A 39 7.30 -6.23 -8.28
N LEU A 40 7.65 -5.36 -7.32
CA LEU A 40 8.68 -4.33 -7.53
C LEU A 40 10.08 -4.94 -7.69
N GLU A 41 10.42 -5.96 -6.91
CA GLU A 41 11.69 -6.71 -7.02
C GLU A 41 11.90 -7.25 -8.44
N ASP A 42 10.85 -7.87 -9.01
CA ASP A 42 10.85 -8.45 -10.36
C ASP A 42 10.72 -7.40 -11.48
N SER A 43 10.35 -6.17 -11.14
CA SER A 43 10.19 -5.09 -12.12
C SER A 43 11.53 -4.57 -12.65
N LYS A 44 11.50 -3.94 -13.83
CA LYS A 44 12.67 -3.22 -14.37
C LYS A 44 12.94 -1.96 -13.56
N ASP A 45 14.21 -1.61 -13.39
CA ASP A 45 14.63 -0.41 -12.68
C ASP A 45 13.94 0.85 -13.22
N ASN A 46 13.49 1.72 -12.30
CA ASN A 46 12.72 2.94 -12.53
C ASN A 46 11.41 2.77 -13.32
N LYS A 47 11.01 1.54 -13.67
CA LYS A 47 9.69 1.29 -14.25
C LYS A 47 8.64 1.44 -13.16
N THR A 48 7.64 2.26 -13.46
CA THR A 48 6.45 2.34 -12.60
C THR A 48 5.55 1.14 -12.89
N VAL A 49 5.10 0.48 -11.82
CA VAL A 49 4.15 -0.61 -11.86
C VAL A 49 2.94 -0.27 -10.97
N SER A 50 1.83 -0.94 -11.23
CA SER A 50 0.60 -0.81 -10.48
C SER A 50 0.00 -2.19 -10.28
N GLU A 51 -0.53 -2.45 -9.09
CA GLU A 51 -1.22 -3.68 -8.77
C GLU A 51 -2.50 -3.39 -8.00
N GLU A 52 -3.50 -4.25 -8.21
CA GLU A 52 -4.82 -4.12 -7.60
C GLU A 52 -5.10 -5.34 -6.72
N TYR A 53 -5.59 -5.08 -5.52
CA TYR A 53 -5.98 -6.08 -4.55
C TYR A 53 -7.43 -5.86 -4.15
N MET A 54 -8.18 -6.94 -4.00
CA MET A 54 -9.57 -6.89 -3.59
C MET A 54 -9.87 -7.99 -2.59
N THR A 55 -10.56 -7.65 -1.50
CA THR A 55 -11.03 -8.64 -0.53
C THR A 55 -12.16 -9.48 -1.12
N GLU A 56 -12.34 -10.70 -0.65
CA GLU A 56 -13.39 -11.61 -1.15
C GLU A 56 -14.81 -11.04 -1.03
N ASP A 57 -15.05 -10.29 0.06
CA ASP A 57 -16.32 -9.60 0.31
C ASP A 57 -16.49 -8.30 -0.50
N LYS A 58 -15.48 -7.93 -1.30
CA LYS A 58 -15.42 -6.75 -2.18
C LYS A 58 -15.56 -5.40 -1.47
N LYS A 59 -15.37 -5.37 -0.14
CA LYS A 59 -15.44 -4.11 0.61
C LYS A 59 -14.15 -3.30 0.58
N VAL A 60 -13.03 -3.93 0.24
CA VAL A 60 -11.75 -3.26 0.05
C VAL A 60 -11.27 -3.53 -1.37
N HIS A 61 -11.05 -2.45 -2.12
CA HIS A 61 -10.32 -2.42 -3.38
C HIS A 61 -9.14 -1.47 -3.18
N LEU A 62 -7.93 -2.02 -3.22
CA LEU A 62 -6.68 -1.30 -3.01
C LEU A 62 -5.87 -1.32 -4.30
N ILE A 63 -5.42 -0.14 -4.75
CA ILE A 63 -4.49 0.02 -5.85
C ILE A 63 -3.19 0.59 -5.30
N LEU A 64 -2.10 -0.15 -5.47
CA LEU A 64 -0.75 0.33 -5.14
C LEU A 64 0.00 0.64 -6.42
N LYS A 65 0.63 1.81 -6.46
CA LYS A 65 1.51 2.25 -7.55
C LYS A 65 2.89 2.51 -7.00
N GLY A 66 3.92 2.07 -7.71
CA GLY A 66 5.27 2.16 -7.19
C GLY A 66 6.34 1.91 -8.23
N LYS A 67 7.60 2.03 -7.81
CA LYS A 67 8.77 1.76 -8.64
C LYS A 67 9.93 1.27 -7.79
N LYS A 68 10.80 0.48 -8.42
CA LYS A 68 12.12 0.12 -7.89
C LYS A 68 13.12 1.19 -8.34
N ALA A 69 13.82 1.82 -7.41
CA ALA A 69 14.80 2.87 -7.67
C ALA A 69 16.17 2.53 -7.05
N LEU A 70 17.25 3.09 -7.59
CA LEU A 70 18.57 2.94 -6.99
C LEU A 70 18.71 3.92 -5.81
N GLY A 71 18.89 3.37 -4.61
CA GLY A 71 19.12 4.09 -3.36
C GLY A 71 20.60 4.11 -2.95
N THR A 72 20.91 4.75 -1.83
CA THR A 72 22.27 4.88 -1.31
C THR A 72 22.86 3.56 -0.79
N SER A 73 22.00 2.62 -0.37
CA SER A 73 22.39 1.35 0.25
C SER A 73 21.94 0.12 -0.55
N GLY A 74 21.49 0.31 -1.79
CA GLY A 74 20.93 -0.77 -2.62
C GLY A 74 19.71 -0.32 -3.40
N MET A 75 18.76 -1.22 -3.63
CA MET A 75 17.50 -0.89 -4.29
C MET A 75 16.47 -0.43 -3.26
N ASP A 76 15.84 0.70 -3.53
CA ASP A 76 14.69 1.20 -2.80
C ASP A 76 13.39 0.81 -3.52
N TYR A 77 12.45 0.26 -2.76
CA TYR A 77 11.12 -0.09 -3.24
C TYR A 77 10.14 0.99 -2.78
N LEU A 78 9.68 1.80 -3.73
CA LEU A 78 8.94 3.02 -3.44
C LEU A 78 7.48 2.84 -3.85
N VAL A 79 6.56 3.04 -2.91
CA VAL A 79 5.14 3.27 -3.17
C VAL A 79 4.97 4.76 -3.46
N THR A 80 4.51 5.06 -4.67
CA THR A 80 4.31 6.41 -5.22
C THR A 80 2.83 6.76 -5.41
N GLY A 81 1.93 5.85 -5.01
CA GLY A 81 0.48 6.08 -5.03
C GLY A 81 -0.24 4.94 -4.33
N CYS A 82 -1.31 5.30 -3.61
CA CYS A 82 -2.12 4.37 -2.84
C CYS A 82 -3.57 4.82 -2.92
N VAL A 83 -4.42 4.04 -3.58
CA VAL A 83 -5.86 4.33 -3.70
C VAL A 83 -6.63 3.20 -3.02
N LEU A 84 -7.49 3.52 -2.07
CA LEU A 84 -8.37 2.54 -1.42
C LEU A 84 -9.82 2.98 -1.56
N ASN A 85 -10.64 2.14 -2.20
CA ASN A 85 -12.04 2.42 -2.52
C ASN A 85 -12.22 3.81 -3.15
N ASP A 86 -11.49 4.07 -4.25
CA ASP A 86 -11.48 5.33 -5.00
C ASP A 86 -10.95 6.56 -4.24
N LYS A 87 -10.43 6.40 -3.03
CA LYS A 87 -9.81 7.47 -2.24
C LYS A 87 -8.30 7.42 -2.35
N ASP A 88 -7.69 8.54 -2.74
CA ASP A 88 -6.24 8.70 -2.65
C ASP A 88 -5.83 8.85 -1.18
N ILE A 89 -5.09 7.86 -0.67
CA ILE A 89 -4.71 7.76 0.74
C ILE A 89 -3.57 8.71 1.07
N PHE A 90 -2.74 9.08 0.10
CA PHE A 90 -1.66 10.03 0.29
C PHE A 90 -2.17 11.48 0.34
N ALA A 91 -3.32 11.76 -0.27
CA ALA A 91 -3.97 13.07 -0.17
C ALA A 91 -4.35 13.48 1.28
N TYR A 92 -4.45 12.52 2.20
CA TYR A 92 -4.74 12.79 3.62
C TYR A 92 -3.53 13.26 4.43
N SER A 93 -2.31 13.08 3.91
CA SER A 93 -1.08 13.43 4.61
C SER A 93 -0.25 14.35 3.73
N ALA A 94 -0.23 15.64 4.06
CA ALA A 94 0.47 16.67 3.30
C ALA A 94 1.99 16.44 3.18
N ASP A 95 2.53 15.52 3.98
CA ASP A 95 3.96 15.20 4.06
C ASP A 95 4.31 13.83 3.43
N VAL A 96 3.34 13.11 2.83
CA VAL A 96 3.56 11.75 2.32
C VAL A 96 3.21 11.66 0.83
N ASP A 97 4.21 11.89 -0.02
CA ASP A 97 4.09 11.65 -1.46
C ASP A 97 4.67 10.28 -1.88
N ILE A 98 5.62 9.74 -1.11
CA ILE A 98 6.35 8.50 -1.41
C ILE A 98 6.66 7.75 -0.11
N VAL A 99 6.43 6.43 -0.11
CA VAL A 99 6.76 5.57 1.03
C VAL A 99 7.68 4.43 0.59
N GLN A 100 8.80 4.24 1.29
CA GLN A 100 9.65 3.05 1.12
C GLN A 100 9.08 1.84 1.89
N ILE A 101 9.07 0.67 1.25
CA ILE A 101 8.50 -0.60 1.77
C ILE A 101 9.48 -1.79 1.76
#